data_AF-A0A1W5D9J5-F1
#
_entry.id   AF-A0A1W5D9J5-F1
#
_cell.length_a   1.000
_cell.length_b   1.000
_cell.length_c   1.000
_cell.angle_alpha   90.00
_cell.angle_beta   90.00
_cell.angle_gamma   90.00
#
_symmetry.space_group_name_H-M   'P 1'
#
loop_
_entity.id
_entity.type
_entity.pdbx_description
1 polymer ?
#
loop_
_entity_poly.entity_id
_entity_poly.type
_entity_poly.pdbx_seq_one_letter_code
_entity_poly.pdbx_strand_id
1 'polypeptide(L)'
;MTPESYLAIGRPIAKHRDGTPTELCAPVRGAFNVCLRLKYADGGSAMIRFPCPGVVMFLEEKICYEVTVMRFLERNTTIPIPHVYYYGTTDESPGRLGPFIIMEYIEHAHDLADTLNKPGLKSEDRPILDPQISSERLEYVCS
;
A
#
# COMPACT_ATOMS: atom_id res chain seq x y z
N MET A 1 -14.60 -11.93 -4.29
CA MET A 1 -14.62 -10.70 -5.10
C MET A 1 -14.79 -11.11 -6.55
N THR A 2 -15.76 -10.57 -7.29
CA THR A 2 -16.02 -10.99 -8.68
C THR A 2 -14.99 -10.38 -9.63
N PRO A 3 -14.79 -10.95 -10.84
CA PRO A 3 -13.90 -10.37 -11.86
C PRO A 3 -14.25 -8.92 -12.21
N GLU A 4 -15.55 -8.57 -12.17
CA GLU A 4 -16.04 -7.21 -12.39
C GLU A 4 -15.58 -6.23 -11.31
N SER A 5 -15.57 -6.64 -10.04
CA SER A 5 -15.06 -5.80 -8.95
C SER A 5 -13.55 -5.55 -9.07
N TYR A 6 -12.77 -6.55 -9.53
CA TYR A 6 -11.34 -6.40 -9.79
C TYR A 6 -11.08 -5.35 -10.89
N LEU A 7 -11.80 -5.44 -12.00
CA LEU A 7 -11.71 -4.46 -13.09
C LEU A 7 -12.15 -3.06 -12.65
N ALA A 8 -13.19 -2.96 -11.81
CA ALA A 8 -13.67 -1.69 -11.29
C ALA A 8 -12.63 -0.98 -10.41
N ILE A 9 -11.80 -1.72 -9.66
CA ILE A 9 -10.72 -1.16 -8.83
C ILE A 9 -9.48 -0.83 -9.65
N GLY A 10 -9.12 -1.65 -10.64
CA GLY A 10 -7.95 -1.42 -11.49
C GLY A 10 -8.08 -0.17 -12.38
N ARG A 11 -9.28 0.14 -12.86
CA ARG A 11 -9.56 1.29 -13.73
C ARG A 11 -9.12 2.65 -13.14
N PRO A 12 -9.51 3.03 -11.91
CA PRO A 12 -9.04 4.26 -11.29
C PRO A 12 -7.51 4.35 -11.21
N ILE A 13 -6.84 3.25 -10.89
CA ILE A 13 -5.36 3.22 -10.79
C ILE A 13 -4.76 3.52 -12.16
N ALA A 14 -5.21 2.81 -13.19
CA ALA A 14 -4.78 3.00 -14.59
C ALA A 14 -5.15 4.37 -15.17
N LYS A 15 -6.21 5.01 -14.65
CA LYS A 15 -6.60 6.36 -15.05
C LYS A 15 -5.63 7.42 -14.52
N HIS A 16 -5.04 7.19 -13.35
CA HIS A 16 -4.28 8.20 -12.63
C HIS A 16 -2.76 8.02 -12.70
N ARG A 17 -2.26 6.83 -13.04
CA ARG A 17 -0.85 6.61 -13.39
C ARG A 17 -0.74 6.29 -14.87
N ASP A 18 0.11 7.03 -15.56
CA ASP A 18 0.43 6.78 -16.97
C ASP A 18 1.12 5.42 -17.18
N GLY A 19 0.97 4.88 -18.39
CA GLY A 19 1.58 3.62 -18.80
C GLY A 19 0.55 2.52 -19.10
N THR A 20 1.06 1.37 -19.53
CA THR A 20 0.21 0.22 -19.87
C THR A 20 0.10 -0.74 -18.67
N PRO A 21 -1.08 -0.85 -18.04
CA PRO A 21 -1.28 -1.78 -16.93
C PRO A 21 -1.21 -3.22 -17.43
N THR A 22 -0.55 -4.10 -16.67
CA THR A 22 -0.30 -5.50 -17.05
C THR A 22 -1.02 -6.48 -16.14
N GLU A 23 -0.90 -6.30 -14.83
CA GLU A 23 -1.41 -7.26 -13.84
C GLU A 23 -1.93 -6.54 -12.60
N LEU A 24 -3.17 -6.84 -12.21
CA LEU A 24 -3.73 -6.43 -10.92
C LEU A 24 -3.53 -7.57 -9.92
N CYS A 25 -2.65 -7.34 -8.94
CA CYS A 25 -2.33 -8.31 -7.90
C CYS A 25 -3.52 -8.52 -6.94
N ALA A 26 -3.50 -9.65 -6.23
CA ALA A 26 -4.44 -9.92 -5.15
C ALA A 26 -4.37 -8.83 -4.05
N PRO A 27 -5.52 -8.51 -3.41
CA PRO A 27 -5.55 -7.54 -2.32
C PRO A 27 -4.75 -8.04 -1.13
N VAL A 28 -3.91 -7.17 -0.57
CA VAL A 28 -3.16 -7.41 0.66
C VAL A 28 -3.80 -6.59 1.77
N ARG A 29 -4.17 -7.25 2.87
CA ARG A 29 -4.76 -6.58 4.04
C ARG A 29 -3.74 -6.52 5.18
N GLY A 30 -3.31 -5.31 5.49
CA GLY A 30 -2.57 -5.02 6.72
C GLY A 30 -3.51 -4.74 7.90
N ALA A 31 -2.93 -4.32 9.03
CA ALA A 31 -3.70 -3.98 10.23
C ALA A 31 -4.65 -2.78 10.01
N PHE A 32 -4.19 -1.77 9.28
CA PHE A 32 -4.89 -0.49 9.12
C PHE A 32 -5.44 -0.24 7.72
N ASN A 33 -4.94 -0.93 6.69
CA ASN A 33 -5.30 -0.66 5.31
C ASN A 33 -5.40 -1.94 4.48
N VAL A 34 -6.26 -1.91 3.47
CA VAL A 34 -6.30 -2.87 2.36
C VAL A 34 -5.68 -2.21 1.14
N CYS A 35 -4.77 -2.92 0.49
CA CYS A 35 -3.98 -2.44 -0.63
C CYS A 35 -4.19 -3.35 -1.85
N LEU A 36 -4.34 -2.75 -3.03
CA LEU A 36 -4.28 -3.47 -4.30
C LEU A 36 -3.21 -2.85 -5.17
N ARG A 37 -2.32 -3.70 -5.71
CA ARG A 37 -1.20 -3.28 -6.55
C ARG A 37 -1.51 -3.57 -8.01
N LEU A 38 -1.32 -2.58 -8.87
CA LEU A 38 -1.38 -2.70 -10.33
C LEU A 38 0.04 -2.54 -10.88
N LYS A 39 0.53 -3.57 -11.56
CA LYS A 39 1.82 -3.56 -12.27
C LYS A 39 1.66 -2.98 -13.68
N TYR A 40 2.74 -2.42 -14.21
CA TYR A 40 2.78 -1.81 -15.53
C TYR A 40 3.91 -2.40 -16.38
N ALA A 41 3.79 -2.25 -17.70
CA ALA A 41 4.76 -2.77 -18.67
C ALA A 41 6.13 -2.07 -18.59
N ASP A 42 6.18 -0.87 -18.01
CA ASP A 42 7.41 -0.12 -17.75
C ASP A 42 8.24 -0.68 -16.58
N GLY A 43 7.74 -1.73 -15.92
CA GLY A 43 8.36 -2.35 -14.75
C GLY A 43 7.99 -1.69 -13.42
N GLY A 44 7.31 -0.54 -13.45
CA GLY A 44 6.82 0.14 -12.27
C GLY A 44 5.44 -0.36 -11.82
N SER A 45 5.03 0.13 -10.66
CA SER A 45 3.78 -0.27 -10.02
C SER A 45 3.07 0.95 -9.42
N ALA A 46 1.73 0.91 -9.41
CA ALA A 46 0.93 1.77 -8.56
C ALA A 46 0.09 0.92 -7.62
N MET A 47 -0.37 1.53 -6.54
CA MET A 47 -1.30 0.90 -5.61
C MET A 47 -2.46 1.82 -5.29
N ILE A 48 -3.61 1.23 -5.06
CA ILE A 48 -4.72 1.87 -4.35
C ILE A 48 -4.79 1.33 -2.93
N ARG A 49 -5.02 2.22 -1.97
CA ARG A 49 -5.07 1.90 -0.55
C ARG A 49 -6.35 2.45 0.07
N PHE A 50 -7.05 1.57 0.80
CA PHE A 50 -8.25 1.88 1.55
C PHE A 50 -7.98 1.70 3.05
N PRO A 51 -8.27 2.68 3.91
CA PRO A 51 -8.28 2.48 5.35
C PRO A 51 -9.32 1.41 5.74
N CYS A 52 -8.98 0.56 6.69
CA CYS A 52 -9.90 -0.44 7.25
C CYS A 52 -10.99 0.26 8.08
N PRO A 53 -12.29 0.09 7.74
CA PRO A 53 -13.39 0.62 8.56
C PRO A 53 -13.36 0.06 9.98
N GLY A 54 -13.74 0.88 10.96
CA GLY A 54 -13.79 0.49 12.39
C GLY A 54 -12.46 0.55 13.14
N VAL A 55 -11.33 0.80 12.45
CA VAL A 55 -10.03 1.05 13.08
C VAL A 55 -9.75 2.56 13.20
N VAL A 56 -10.32 3.36 12.31
CA VAL A 56 -10.14 4.82 12.24
C VAL A 56 -11.51 5.47 12.26
N MET A 57 -11.71 6.49 13.10
CA MET A 57 -13.01 7.16 13.28
C MET A 57 -13.38 8.12 12.14
N PHE A 58 -12.38 8.83 11.61
CA PHE A 58 -12.53 9.91 10.63
C PHE A 58 -11.71 9.56 9.38
N LEU A 59 -12.28 8.74 8.50
CA LEU A 59 -11.55 8.12 7.39
C LEU A 59 -11.10 9.15 6.34
N GLU A 60 -11.96 10.10 6.01
CA GLU A 60 -11.67 11.10 4.99
C GLU A 60 -10.67 12.14 5.49
N GLU A 61 -10.82 12.58 6.74
CA GLU A 61 -9.86 13.44 7.42
C GLU A 61 -8.49 12.77 7.51
N LYS A 62 -8.42 11.48 7.89
CA LYS A 62 -7.18 10.71 7.88
C LYS A 62 -6.49 10.76 6.51
N ILE A 63 -7.24 10.50 5.44
CA ILE A 63 -6.71 10.50 4.08
C ILE A 63 -6.17 11.88 3.71
N CYS A 64 -6.92 12.94 4.02
CA CYS A 64 -6.50 14.31 3.78
C CYS A 64 -5.19 14.65 4.52
N TYR A 65 -5.08 14.31 5.80
CA TYR A 65 -3.86 14.54 6.58
C TYR A 65 -2.68 13.75 6.02
N GLU A 66 -2.86 12.47 5.71
CA GLU A 66 -1.81 11.61 5.19
C GLU A 66 -1.27 12.12 3.85
N VAL A 67 -2.16 12.44 2.90
CA VAL A 67 -1.78 12.99 1.60
C VAL A 67 -1.08 14.35 1.74
N THR A 68 -1.58 15.21 2.64
CA THR A 68 -0.98 16.53 2.87
C THR A 68 0.45 16.41 3.37
N VAL A 69 0.68 15.53 4.35
CA VAL A 69 2.02 15.27 4.90
C VAL A 69 2.93 14.63 3.86
N MET A 70 2.47 13.62 3.12
CA MET A 70 3.27 12.98 2.07
C MET A 70 3.74 13.98 1.01
N ARG A 71 2.83 14.82 0.49
CA ARG A 71 3.16 15.86 -0.49
C ARG A 71 4.08 16.94 0.08
N PHE A 72 3.96 17.25 1.36
CA PHE A 72 4.88 18.17 2.02
C PHE A 72 6.28 17.57 2.10
N LEU A 73 6.42 16.34 2.56
CA LEU A 73 7.71 15.66 2.69
C LEU A 73 8.40 15.47 1.34
N GLU A 74 7.66 15.05 0.32
CA GLU A 74 8.15 14.88 -1.05
C GLU A 74 8.79 16.17 -1.60
N ARG A 75 8.21 17.34 -1.29
CA ARG A 75 8.69 18.63 -1.80
C ARG A 75 9.82 19.25 -0.98
N ASN A 76 9.89 18.92 0.31
CA ASN A 76 10.76 19.63 1.26
C ASN A 76 11.90 18.78 1.81
N THR A 77 11.95 17.48 1.47
CA THR A 77 12.97 16.57 1.98
C THR A 77 13.52 15.69 0.85
N THR A 78 14.69 15.10 1.08
CA THR A 78 15.27 14.09 0.17
C THR A 78 14.84 12.66 0.54
N ILE A 79 13.94 12.52 1.52
CA ILE A 79 13.44 11.22 1.94
C ILE A 79 12.59 10.67 0.79
N PRO A 80 12.85 9.43 0.31
CA PRO A 80 12.04 8.83 -0.73
C PRO A 80 10.65 8.50 -0.16
N ILE A 81 9.66 9.29 -0.53
CA ILE A 81 8.25 9.08 -0.19
C ILE A 81 7.52 8.68 -1.48
N PRO A 82 6.61 7.69 -1.45
CA PRO A 82 5.83 7.34 -2.62
C PRO A 82 5.04 8.52 -3.18
N HIS A 83 5.10 8.74 -4.49
CA HIS A 83 4.33 9.80 -5.13
C HIS A 83 2.82 9.56 -5.04
N VAL A 84 2.04 10.59 -4.67
CA VAL A 84 0.58 10.50 -4.60
C VAL A 84 -0.04 10.95 -5.93
N TYR A 85 -0.47 9.99 -6.75
CA TYR A 85 -1.17 10.26 -8.02
C TYR A 85 -2.56 10.85 -7.81
N TYR A 86 -3.35 10.29 -6.89
CA TYR A 86 -4.71 10.73 -6.61
C TYR A 86 -5.17 10.31 -5.21
N TYR A 87 -6.19 10.97 -4.69
CA TYR A 87 -6.94 10.53 -3.51
C TYR A 87 -8.39 10.96 -3.66
N GLY A 88 -9.31 10.21 -3.07
CA GLY A 88 -10.73 10.44 -3.23
C GLY A 88 -11.55 10.05 -2.01
N THR A 89 -12.76 10.56 -1.99
CA THR A 89 -13.79 10.30 -0.97
C THR A 89 -14.45 8.94 -1.17
N THR A 90 -15.35 8.57 -0.25
CA THR A 90 -16.12 7.32 -0.36
C THR A 90 -16.97 7.26 -1.63
N ASP A 91 -17.50 8.39 -2.08
CA ASP A 91 -18.40 8.42 -3.25
C ASP A 91 -17.65 8.32 -4.57
N GLU A 92 -16.38 8.71 -4.60
CA GLU A 92 -15.49 8.53 -5.76
C GLU A 92 -14.87 7.12 -5.82
N SER A 93 -15.04 6.34 -4.74
CA SER A 93 -14.43 5.03 -4.56
C SER A 93 -15.13 3.96 -5.40
N PRO A 94 -14.38 3.06 -6.07
CA PRO A 94 -14.95 1.92 -6.76
C PRO A 94 -15.82 1.08 -5.82
N GLY A 95 -17.12 0.97 -6.12
CA GLY A 95 -18.04 0.21 -5.27
C GLY A 95 -18.26 0.81 -3.88
N ARG A 96 -17.94 2.10 -3.67
CA ARG A 96 -18.10 2.82 -2.38
C ARG A 96 -17.43 2.12 -1.20
N LEU A 97 -16.24 1.54 -1.45
CA LEU A 97 -15.48 0.79 -0.44
C LEU A 97 -14.93 1.66 0.70
N GLY A 98 -14.93 2.99 0.51
CA GLY A 98 -14.37 3.97 1.44
C GLY A 98 -13.42 4.93 0.75
N PRO A 99 -12.94 5.97 1.45
CA PRO A 99 -11.98 6.89 0.88
C PRO A 99 -10.64 6.19 0.62
N PHE A 100 -9.86 6.71 -0.31
CA PHE A 100 -8.70 6.00 -0.83
C PHE A 100 -7.56 6.92 -1.27
N ILE A 101 -6.38 6.33 -1.39
CA ILE A 101 -5.19 6.96 -2.00
C ILE A 101 -4.71 6.06 -3.12
N ILE A 102 -4.47 6.64 -4.30
CA ILE A 102 -3.71 6.04 -5.39
C ILE A 102 -2.32 6.66 -5.38
N MET A 103 -1.31 5.82 -5.22
CA MET A 103 0.06 6.24 -5.04
C MET A 103 1.02 5.27 -5.72
N GLU A 104 2.26 5.71 -5.89
CA GLU A 104 3.37 4.88 -6.30
C GLU A 104 3.53 3.70 -5.35
N TYR A 105 3.86 2.55 -5.92
CA TYR A 105 4.28 1.40 -5.14
C TYR A 105 5.80 1.29 -5.26
N ILE A 106 6.49 1.40 -4.12
CA ILE A 106 7.94 1.22 -4.06
C ILE A 106 8.22 -0.28 -4.00
N GLU A 107 8.95 -0.78 -5.00
CA GLU A 107 9.40 -2.17 -5.01
C GLU A 107 10.33 -2.43 -3.82
N HIS A 108 10.05 -3.51 -3.09
CA HIS A 108 10.84 -3.96 -1.96
C HIS A 108 10.95 -5.48 -2.01
N ALA A 109 12.09 -6.00 -1.57
CA ALA A 109 12.32 -7.45 -1.54
C ALA A 109 11.57 -8.12 -0.38
N HIS A 110 11.51 -7.44 0.77
CA HIS A 110 10.91 -7.94 2.01
C HIS A 110 10.28 -6.77 2.77
N ASP A 111 9.25 -7.06 3.56
CA ASP A 111 8.79 -6.13 4.58
C ASP A 111 9.50 -6.39 5.93
N LEU A 112 9.28 -5.48 6.87
CA LEU A 112 9.90 -5.56 8.20
C LEU A 112 9.43 -6.82 8.96
N ALA A 113 8.15 -7.19 8.81
CA ALA A 113 7.61 -8.35 9.51
C ALA A 113 8.23 -9.65 8.98
N ASP A 114 8.35 -9.79 7.66
CA ASP A 114 9.04 -10.92 7.00
C ASP A 114 10.47 -11.06 7.52
N THR A 115 11.16 -9.93 7.69
CA THR A 115 12.57 -9.95 8.11
C THR A 115 12.73 -10.33 9.58
N LEU A 116 11.79 -9.93 10.44
CA LEU A 116 11.78 -10.20 11.88
C LEU A 116 11.12 -11.53 12.25
N ASN A 117 10.35 -12.12 11.34
CA ASN A 117 9.61 -13.35 11.58
C ASN A 117 10.54 -14.55 11.72
N LYS A 118 10.12 -15.49 12.57
CA LYS A 118 10.75 -16.80 12.68
C LYS A 118 10.80 -17.49 11.30
N PRO A 119 11.95 -18.06 10.91
CA PRO A 119 12.07 -18.79 9.65
C PRO A 119 11.02 -19.91 9.56
N GLY A 120 10.42 -20.05 8.36
CA GLY A 120 9.42 -21.08 8.08
C GLY A 120 7.97 -20.67 8.31
N LEU A 121 7.70 -19.44 8.77
CA LEU A 121 6.36 -18.86 8.73
C LEU A 121 5.99 -18.48 7.30
N LYS A 122 4.74 -18.73 6.93
CA LYS A 122 4.14 -18.21 5.71
C LYS A 122 3.58 -16.82 5.95
N SER A 123 3.38 -16.03 4.89
CA SER A 123 2.78 -14.69 4.99
C SER A 123 1.34 -14.68 5.53
N GLU A 124 0.66 -15.84 5.52
CA GLU A 124 -0.68 -16.04 6.09
C GLU A 124 -0.66 -16.37 7.60
N ASP A 125 0.50 -16.79 8.12
CA ASP A 125 0.66 -17.11 9.53
C ASP A 125 0.74 -15.82 10.36
N ARG A 126 0.30 -15.91 11.62
CA ARG A 126 0.47 -14.80 12.55
C ARG A 126 1.97 -14.53 12.72
N PRO A 127 2.42 -13.26 12.59
CA PRO A 127 3.83 -12.94 12.77
C PRO A 127 4.29 -13.31 14.18
N ILE A 128 5.41 -14.03 14.26
CA ILE A 128 6.08 -14.42 15.51
C ILE A 128 7.53 -14.00 15.36
N LEU A 129 7.96 -13.11 16.25
CA LEU A 129 9.34 -12.63 16.31
C LEU A 129 10.29 -13.81 16.47
N ASP A 130 11.35 -13.85 15.67
CA ASP A 130 12.44 -14.82 15.84
C ASP A 130 13.26 -14.49 17.10
N PRO A 131 13.19 -15.30 18.18
CA PRO A 131 13.99 -15.04 19.37
C PRO A 131 15.48 -15.30 19.15
N GLN A 132 15.89 -15.85 18.00
CA GLN A 132 17.27 -16.14 17.65
C GLN A 132 17.82 -15.21 16.56
N ILE A 133 17.11 -14.11 16.26
CA ILE A 133 17.61 -13.12 15.30
C ILE A 133 18.94 -12.51 15.79
N SER A 134 19.96 -12.54 14.93
CA SER A 134 21.27 -11.97 15.23
C SER A 134 21.20 -10.46 15.33
N SER A 135 22.00 -9.85 16.22
CA SER A 135 22.11 -8.39 16.35
C SER A 135 22.49 -7.71 15.04
N GLU A 136 23.39 -8.30 14.25
CA GLU A 136 23.82 -7.78 12.93
C GLU A 136 22.63 -7.61 11.97
N ARG A 137 21.74 -8.61 11.94
CA ARG A 137 20.51 -8.58 11.14
C ARG A 137 19.51 -7.57 11.67
N LEU A 138 19.41 -7.38 12.98
CA LEU A 138 18.56 -6.33 13.58
C LEU A 138 19.08 -4.93 13.24
N GLU A 139 20.38 -4.72 13.30
CA GLU A 139 21.02 -3.44 12.96
C GLU A 139 20.78 -3.09 11.49
N TYR A 140 21.01 -4.04 10.58
CA TYR A 140 20.75 -3.85 9.14
C TYR A 140 19.30 -3.43 8.82
N VAL A 141 18.34 -3.95 9.60
CA VAL A 141 16.90 -3.67 9.41
C VAL A 141 16.48 -2.31 9.98
N CYS A 142 17.18 -1.82 10.99
CA CYS A 142 16.87 -0.57 11.69
C CYS A 142 17.73 0.62 11.24
N SER A 143 18.77 0.39 10.45
CA SER A 143 19.69 1.40 9.90
C SER A 143 19.21 1.97 8.57
#